data_AF-Q7PSJ2-F1
#
_entry.id   AF-Q7PSJ2-F1
#
_cell.length_a   1.000
_cell.length_b   1.000
_cell.length_c   1.000
_cell.angle_alpha   90.00
_cell.angle_beta   90.00
_cell.angle_gamma   90.00
#
_symmetry.space_group_name_H-M   'P 1'
#
loop_
_entity.id
_entity.type
_entity.pdbx_description
1 polymer ?
#
loop_
_entity_poly.entity_id
_entity_poly.type
_entity_poly.pdbx_seq_one_letter_code
_entity_poly.pdbx_strand_id
1 'polypeptide(L)'
;MAEISQKDFTPYSCLIVFIMSHGSINDTILASDGKWFYFQEDIVDKCTSNRTLDGKPKLLVLQACRGNDRIVVDAIPPRSDKVDLVIFQSTYQGKIS
;
A
#
# COMPACT_ATOMS: atom_id res chain seq x y z
N MET A 1 -17.42 10.56 4.50
CA MET A 1 -16.67 9.34 4.86
C MET A 1 -15.53 9.78 5.76
N ALA A 2 -15.29 9.11 6.89
CA ALA A 2 -14.17 9.44 7.76
C ALA A 2 -12.87 8.89 7.17
N GLU A 3 -11.85 9.75 7.05
CA GLU A 3 -10.51 9.37 6.61
C GLU A 3 -9.91 8.31 7.54
N ILE A 4 -9.20 7.32 6.97
CA ILE A 4 -8.56 6.24 7.76
C ILE A 4 -7.60 6.83 8.79
N SER A 5 -6.93 7.94 8.50
CA SER A 5 -6.03 8.62 9.43
C SER A 5 -6.73 9.17 10.69
N GLN A 6 -8.04 9.41 10.64
CA GLN A 6 -8.82 10.02 11.73
C GLN A 6 -9.80 9.06 12.40
N LYS A 7 -9.99 7.86 11.85
CA LYS A 7 -10.90 6.86 12.42
C LYS A 7 -10.31 6.26 13.70
N ASP A 8 -11.15 6.08 14.72
CA ASP A 8 -10.72 5.40 15.94
C ASP A 8 -10.65 3.89 15.71
N PHE A 9 -9.44 3.33 15.77
CA PHE A 9 -9.19 1.90 15.71
C PHE A 9 -8.92 1.26 17.08
N THR A 10 -9.05 1.99 18.18
CA THR A 10 -8.87 1.48 19.55
C THR A 10 -9.57 0.14 19.79
N PRO A 11 -10.86 -0.07 19.41
CA PRO A 11 -11.55 -1.34 19.65
C PRO A 11 -11.14 -2.49 18.71
N TYR A 12 -10.31 -2.23 17.70
CA TYR A 12 -9.89 -3.23 16.72
C TYR A 12 -8.46 -3.70 16.96
N SER A 13 -8.16 -4.94 16.57
CA SER A 13 -6.84 -5.56 16.77
C SER A 13 -5.87 -5.37 15.61
N CYS A 14 -6.36 -5.09 14.40
CA CYS A 14 -5.53 -4.89 13.21
C CYS A 14 -6.26 -4.07 12.14
N LEU A 15 -5.51 -3.65 11.11
CA LEU A 15 -6.05 -3.09 9.87
C LEU A 15 -5.65 -4.00 8.70
N ILE A 16 -6.62 -4.32 7.83
CA ILE A 16 -6.37 -5.04 6.58
C ILE A 16 -6.94 -4.21 5.43
N VAL A 17 -6.12 -3.95 4.41
CA VAL A 17 -6.48 -3.16 3.23
C VAL A 17 -6.25 -4.00 1.99
N PHE A 18 -7.29 -4.20 1.19
CA PHE A 18 -7.21 -4.86 -0.11
C PHE A 18 -7.36 -3.82 -1.23
N ILE A 19 -6.39 -3.77 -2.13
CA ILE A 19 -6.40 -2.87 -3.28
C ILE A 19 -6.25 -3.71 -4.54
N MET A 20 -7.25 -3.61 -5.42
CA MET A 20 -7.28 -4.31 -6.70
C MET A 20 -7.51 -3.25 -7.78
N SER A 21 -6.45 -2.90 -8.52
CA SER A 21 -6.57 -1.91 -9.59
C SER A 21 -5.49 -2.07 -10.65
N HIS A 22 -5.59 -1.28 -11.72
CA HIS A 22 -4.46 -1.08 -12.62
C HIS A 22 -3.34 -0.37 -11.88
N GLY A 23 -2.11 -0.83 -12.10
CA GLY A 23 -0.92 -0.16 -11.61
C GLY A 23 0.10 0.04 -12.72
N SER A 24 1.11 0.86 -12.41
CA SER A 24 2.20 1.16 -13.32
C SER A 24 3.53 1.14 -12.58
N ILE A 25 4.59 1.62 -13.24
CA ILE A 25 5.93 1.77 -12.67
C ILE A 25 5.86 2.62 -11.37
N ASN A 26 6.80 2.43 -10.46
CA ASN A 26 6.90 3.13 -9.17
C ASN A 26 5.73 2.90 -8.20
N ASP A 27 5.11 1.71 -8.22
CA ASP A 27 4.03 1.35 -7.28
C ASP A 27 2.86 2.34 -7.29
N THR A 28 2.54 2.83 -8.49
CA THR A 28 1.41 3.72 -8.73
C THR A 28 0.13 2.93 -8.96
N ILE A 29 -0.98 3.44 -8.45
CA ILE A 29 -2.31 2.83 -8.50
C ILE A 29 -3.26 3.79 -9.20
N LEU A 30 -3.96 3.32 -10.22
CA LEU A 30 -4.98 4.08 -10.93
C LEU A 30 -6.30 4.00 -10.17
N ALA A 31 -6.88 5.14 -9.82
CA ALA A 31 -8.23 5.21 -9.27
C ALA A 31 -9.28 5.28 -10.40
N SER A 32 -10.54 5.02 -10.07
CA SER A 32 -11.64 5.05 -11.03
C SER A 32 -11.91 6.42 -11.65
N ASP A 33 -11.42 7.50 -11.01
CA ASP A 33 -11.47 8.87 -11.53
C ASP A 33 -10.32 9.19 -12.50
N GLY A 34 -9.49 8.20 -12.84
CA GLY A 34 -8.37 8.34 -13.76
C GLY A 34 -7.11 8.94 -13.12
N LYS A 35 -7.11 9.20 -11.81
CA LYS A 35 -5.93 9.73 -11.11
C LYS A 35 -5.00 8.62 -10.65
N TRP A 36 -3.71 8.94 -10.64
CA TRP A 36 -2.65 8.08 -10.14
C TRP A 36 -2.29 8.44 -8.70
N PHE A 37 -2.12 7.43 -7.87
CA PHE A 37 -1.70 7.55 -6.47
C PHE A 37 -0.47 6.69 -6.21
N TYR A 38 0.45 7.16 -5.37
CA TYR A 38 1.61 6.40 -4.95
C TYR A 38 1.24 5.51 -3.76
N PHE A 39 1.44 4.21 -3.88
CA PHE A 39 1.08 3.25 -2.82
C PHE A 39 1.71 3.60 -1.46
N GLN A 40 2.98 4.01 -1.46
CA GLN A 40 3.69 4.32 -0.22
C GLN A 40 3.17 5.61 0.44
N GLU A 41 3.15 6.72 -0.30
CA GLU A 41 2.85 8.05 0.24
C GLU A 41 1.34 8.26 0.46
N ASP A 42 0.51 7.82 -0.48
CA ASP A 42 -0.92 8.10 -0.46
C ASP A 42 -1.73 7.08 0.35
N ILE A 43 -1.17 5.91 0.63
CA ILE A 43 -1.89 4.80 1.27
C ILE A 43 -1.17 4.33 2.53
N VAL A 44 0.07 3.84 2.42
CA VAL A 44 0.81 3.31 3.57
C VAL A 44 1.00 4.39 4.64
N ASP A 45 1.44 5.58 4.26
CA ASP A 45 1.70 6.66 5.21
C ASP A 45 0.41 7.14 5.90
N LYS A 46 -0.72 7.20 5.18
CA LYS A 46 -2.03 7.51 5.77
C LYS A 46 -2.47 6.46 6.79
N CYS A 47 -2.25 5.17 6.50
CA CYS A 47 -2.57 4.09 7.45
C CYS A 47 -1.69 4.14 8.71
N THR A 48 -0.42 4.48 8.54
CA THR A 48 0.56 4.46 9.63
C THR A 48 0.62 5.74 10.46
N SER A 49 0.03 6.83 9.97
CA SER A 49 -0.08 8.09 10.73
C SER A 49 -1.19 8.05 11.79
N ASN A 50 -2.05 7.02 11.77
CA ASN A 50 -3.09 6.85 12.77
C ASN A 50 -2.54 6.20 14.05
N ARG A 51 -2.46 7.00 15.12
CA ARG A 51 -1.95 6.57 16.43
C ARG A 51 -2.74 5.41 17.06
N THR A 52 -4.03 5.26 16.73
CA THR A 52 -4.86 4.16 17.27
C THR A 52 -4.54 2.79 16.67
N LEU A 53 -3.67 2.77 15.65
CA LEU A 53 -3.09 1.59 15.02
C LEU A 53 -1.62 1.34 15.41
N ASP A 54 -1.03 2.16 16.29
CA ASP A 54 0.34 1.95 16.78
C ASP A 54 0.43 0.61 17.52
N GLY A 55 1.45 -0.20 17.22
CA GLY A 55 1.61 -1.55 17.78
C GLY A 55 0.64 -2.60 17.22
N LYS A 56 -0.26 -2.22 16.31
CA LYS A 56 -1.24 -3.14 15.70
C LYS A 56 -0.81 -3.55 14.30
N PRO A 57 -0.98 -4.83 13.91
CA PRO A 57 -0.68 -5.29 12.56
C PRO A 57 -1.45 -4.51 11.50
N LYS A 58 -0.75 -4.09 10.44
CA LYS A 58 -1.28 -3.42 9.26
C LYS A 58 -0.95 -4.27 8.05
N LEU A 59 -1.94 -4.96 7.49
CA LEU A 59 -1.79 -5.84 6.35
C LEU A 59 -2.31 -5.14 5.11
N LEU A 60 -1.45 -4.88 4.13
CA LEU A 60 -1.86 -4.33 2.84
C LEU A 60 -1.66 -5.38 1.76
N VAL A 61 -2.74 -5.71 1.06
CA VAL A 61 -2.74 -6.65 -0.06
C VAL A 61 -2.98 -5.86 -1.33
N LEU A 62 -1.96 -5.77 -2.18
CA LEU A 62 -1.96 -5.01 -3.41
C LEU A 62 -1.93 -5.97 -4.61
N GLN A 63 -3.02 -5.96 -5.37
CA GLN A 63 -3.08 -6.54 -6.71
C GLN A 63 -3.11 -5.41 -7.73
N ALA A 64 -1.94 -5.14 -8.31
CA ALA A 64 -1.79 -4.18 -9.39
C ALA A 64 -0.60 -4.57 -10.28
N CYS A 65 -0.66 -4.19 -11.56
CA CYS A 65 0.49 -4.29 -12.45
C CYS A 65 1.61 -3.34 -11.99
N ARG A 66 2.87 -3.69 -12.22
CA ARG A 66 4.03 -2.83 -11.85
C ARG A 66 4.81 -2.35 -13.08
N GLY A 67 4.11 -2.08 -14.18
CA GLY A 67 4.69 -1.70 -15.48
C GLY A 67 5.01 -2.88 -16.40
N ASN A 68 5.32 -2.58 -17.67
CA ASN A 68 5.55 -3.56 -18.75
C ASN A 68 7.00 -3.55 -19.29
N ASP A 69 7.92 -2.82 -18.65
CA ASP A 69 9.29 -2.67 -19.11
C ASP A 69 10.29 -3.40 -18.22
N ARG A 70 11.32 -3.94 -18.89
CA ARG A 70 12.48 -4.69 -18.41
C ARG A 70 12.70 -4.60 -16.90
N ILE A 71 12.87 -5.76 -16.24
CA ILE A 71 13.28 -5.90 -14.84
C ILE A 71 14.39 -4.87 -14.52
N VAL A 72 14.01 -3.75 -13.93
CA VAL A 72 14.96 -2.81 -13.34
C VAL A 72 15.12 -3.26 -11.90
N VAL A 73 16.35 -3.60 -11.52
CA VAL A 73 16.69 -3.92 -10.14
C VAL A 73 16.67 -2.61 -9.36
N ASP A 74 15.49 -2.17 -8.98
CA ASP A 74 15.32 -1.05 -8.05
C ASP A 74 14.63 -1.55 -6.78
N ALA A 75 15.13 -2.69 -6.29
CA ALA A 75 14.85 -3.13 -4.94
C ALA A 75 15.54 -2.15 -3.98
N ILE A 76 14.98 -0.96 -3.84
CA ILE A 76 14.96 -0.29 -2.55
C ILE A 76 14.09 -1.23 -1.72
N PRO A 77 14.65 -2.07 -0.83
CA PRO A 77 13.79 -2.76 0.11
C PRO A 77 12.94 -1.68 0.77
N PRO A 78 11.62 -1.83 0.90
CA PRO A 78 10.87 -0.98 1.79
C PRO A 78 11.41 -1.30 3.20
N ARG A 79 12.52 -0.66 3.58
CA ARG A 79 12.90 -0.44 4.96
C ARG A 79 11.88 0.56 5.48
N SER A 80 10.68 0.05 5.67
CA SER A 80 9.79 0.67 6.63
C SER A 80 10.36 0.27 7.97
N ASP A 81 10.87 1.23 8.74
CA ASP A 81 11.16 1.04 10.16
C ASP A 81 9.88 0.74 10.98
N LYS A 82 8.73 0.63 10.29
CA LYS A 82 7.42 0.32 10.80
C LYS A 82 7.29 -1.20 10.96
N VAL A 83 7.69 -1.67 12.14
CA VAL A 83 7.74 -3.09 12.56
C VAL A 83 6.40 -3.85 12.44
N ASP A 84 5.27 -3.16 12.37
CA ASP A 84 3.93 -3.78 12.32
C ASP A 84 3.28 -3.80 10.92
N LEU A 85 4.06 -3.56 9.86
CA LEU A 85 3.56 -3.46 8.49
C LEU A 85 3.91 -4.71 7.67
N VAL A 86 2.90 -5.33 7.07
CA VAL A 86 3.09 -6.43 6.11
C VAL A 86 2.41 -6.08 4.80
N ILE A 87 3.16 -6.15 3.70
CA ILE A 87 2.67 -5.86 2.35
C ILE A 87 2.74 -7.15 1.52
N PHE A 88 1.60 -7.56 0.98
CA PHE A 88 1.47 -8.67 0.03
C PHE A 88 1.23 -8.10 -1.37
N GLN A 89 2.07 -8.44 -2.34
CA GLN A 89 1.92 -8.01 -3.73
C GLN A 89 1.63 -9.21 -4.64
N SER A 90 0.65 -9.09 -5.54
CA SER A 90 0.33 -10.16 -6.50
C SER A 90 1.41 -10.35 -7.59
N THR A 91 2.24 -9.34 -7.83
CA THR A 91 3.28 -9.34 -8.87
C THR A 91 4.64 -8.91 -8.34
N TYR A 92 5.70 -9.42 -8.98
CA TYR A 92 7.03 -8.85 -8.88
C TYR A 92 7.15 -7.61 -9.77
N GLN A 93 7.99 -6.65 -9.39
CA GLN A 93 8.22 -5.42 -10.14
C GLN A 93 8.53 -5.72 -11.62
N GLY A 94 7.83 -5.04 -12.55
CA GLY A 94 7.96 -5.27 -13.99
C GLY A 94 7.17 -6.47 -14.55
N LYS A 95 6.18 -7.01 -13.82
CA LYS A 95 5.22 -7.99 -14.35
C LYS A 95 3.78 -7.48 -14.36
N ILE A 96 3.04 -7.90 -15.38
CA ILE A 96 1.58 -7.75 -15.48
C ILE A 96 0.88 -8.76 -14.58
N SER A 97 -0.19 -8.32 -13.90
CA SER A 97 -1.09 -9.15 -13.07
C SER A 97 -2.39 -9.42 -13.79
#